data_AF-A0A6B2Z5G4-F1
#
_entry.id   AF-A0A6B2Z5G4-F1
#
_cell.length_a   1.000
_cell.length_b   1.000
_cell.length_c   1.000
_cell.angle_alpha   90.00
_cell.angle_beta   90.00
_cell.angle_gamma   90.00
#
_symmetry.space_group_name_H-M   'P 1'
#
loop_
_entity.id
_entity.type
_entity.pdbx_description
1 polymer ?
#
loop_
_entity_poly.entity_id
_entity_poly.type
_entity_poly.pdbx_seq_one_letter_code
_entity_poly.pdbx_strand_id
1 'polypeptide(L)'
;MTASDPAPDTEQPDSPAVDSPAGDVSAVPVPGADELSVRDRALLALERRSWPGPGAKERTIREELGISPVRYYQLLNALIEDERALRVDAVTVNRLRRVRDARRGRR
;
A
#
# COMPACT_ATOMS: atom_id res chain seq x y z
N MET A 1 -40.96 13.18 23.66
CA MET A 1 -39.66 13.80 24.01
C MET A 1 -39.00 12.86 25.02
N THR A 2 -37.93 12.13 24.74
CA THR A 2 -36.79 12.40 23.86
C THR A 2 -36.16 11.07 23.43
N ALA A 3 -35.79 10.96 22.15
CA ALA A 3 -35.04 9.85 21.60
C ALA A 3 -33.59 9.88 22.12
N SER A 4 -33.04 8.72 22.45
CA SER A 4 -31.65 8.57 22.89
C SER A 4 -31.01 7.44 22.11
N ASP A 5 -30.19 7.80 21.12
CA ASP A 5 -29.00 7.09 20.62
C ASP A 5 -28.38 7.93 19.47
N PRO A 6 -27.11 7.74 19.00
CA PRO A 6 -25.88 7.23 19.65
C PRO A 6 -24.60 8.04 19.28
N ALA A 7 -23.43 7.71 19.89
CA ALA A 7 -22.19 7.27 19.20
C ALA A 7 -20.95 7.33 20.14
N PRO A 8 -19.98 6.39 20.02
CA PRO A 8 -18.70 6.49 20.72
C PRO A 8 -17.74 7.42 19.97
N ASP A 9 -17.00 8.23 20.74
CA ASP A 9 -15.90 9.08 20.28
C ASP A 9 -14.89 8.28 19.45
N THR A 10 -14.85 8.55 18.15
CA THR A 10 -13.74 8.17 17.29
C THR A 10 -12.72 9.28 17.36
N GLU A 11 -11.79 9.18 18.31
CA GLU A 11 -10.63 10.06 18.39
C GLU A 11 -9.74 9.78 17.16
N GLN A 12 -9.86 10.63 16.14
CA GLN A 12 -8.91 10.71 15.02
C GLN A 12 -7.77 11.63 15.44
N PRO A 13 -6.53 11.16 15.60
CA PRO A 13 -5.41 12.06 15.73
C PRO A 13 -4.86 12.44 14.35
N ASP A 14 -4.86 13.74 14.13
CA ASP A 14 -4.01 14.59 13.28
C ASP A 14 -3.31 13.98 12.05
N SER A 15 -3.76 14.43 10.87
CA SER A 15 -2.96 14.39 9.65
C SER A 15 -2.09 15.65 9.60
N PRO A 16 -0.75 15.57 9.68
CA PRO A 16 0.06 16.72 9.30
C PRO A 16 0.06 16.84 7.78
N ALA A 17 -0.26 18.06 7.35
CA ALA A 17 -0.29 18.52 5.98
C ALA A 17 1.04 18.30 5.24
N VAL A 18 0.87 18.02 3.96
CA VAL A 18 1.79 18.12 2.82
C VAL A 18 3.19 18.71 3.08
N ASP A 19 4.22 17.92 2.76
CA ASP A 19 5.42 18.44 2.11
C ASP A 19 5.57 17.73 0.77
N SER A 20 5.46 18.51 -0.30
CA SER A 20 5.82 18.11 -1.65
C SER A 20 6.97 19.00 -2.07
N PRO A 21 8.13 18.45 -2.40
CA PRO A 21 8.96 19.02 -3.44
C PRO A 21 8.60 18.32 -4.76
N ALA A 22 7.91 19.05 -5.62
CA ALA A 22 7.86 18.74 -7.04
C ALA A 22 9.23 19.02 -7.66
N GLY A 23 9.71 18.12 -8.51
CA GLY A 23 10.54 18.47 -9.66
C GLY A 23 12.00 18.01 -9.64
N ASP A 24 12.26 17.05 -10.55
CA ASP A 24 13.49 16.84 -11.31
C ASP A 24 14.79 16.50 -10.57
N VAL A 25 15.11 15.20 -10.57
CA VAL A 25 16.48 14.79 -10.85
C VAL A 25 16.47 14.06 -12.18
N SER A 26 16.87 14.80 -13.22
CA SER A 26 17.36 14.35 -14.51
C SER A 26 17.65 12.84 -14.59
N ALA A 27 16.90 12.18 -15.46
CA ALA A 27 17.07 10.80 -15.85
C ALA A 27 18.45 10.58 -16.48
N VAL A 28 19.36 9.98 -15.71
CA VAL A 28 20.40 9.12 -16.28
C VAL A 28 19.83 7.70 -16.30
N PRO A 29 19.84 6.97 -17.44
CA PRO A 29 19.43 5.58 -17.46
C PRO A 29 20.51 4.76 -16.73
N VAL A 30 20.31 4.59 -15.43
CA VAL A 30 21.09 3.65 -14.62
C VAL A 30 20.80 2.23 -15.13
N PRO A 31 21.83 1.41 -15.40
CA PRO A 31 21.61 -0.01 -15.70
C PRO A 31 20.93 -0.63 -14.48
N GLY A 32 19.62 -0.94 -14.62
CA GLY A 32 18.71 -1.23 -13.50
C GLY A 32 17.34 -0.55 -13.58
N ALA A 33 17.08 0.33 -14.54
CA ALA A 33 15.75 0.94 -14.76
C ALA A 33 14.62 -0.09 -14.96
N ASP A 34 14.98 -1.29 -15.40
CA ASP A 34 14.08 -2.44 -15.58
C ASP A 34 13.80 -3.25 -14.31
N GLU A 35 14.48 -2.93 -13.20
CA GLU A 35 14.34 -3.67 -11.95
C GLU A 35 13.44 -2.97 -10.94
N LEU A 36 12.69 -3.79 -10.20
CA LEU A 36 11.83 -3.32 -9.15
C LEU A 36 12.65 -2.83 -7.95
N SER A 37 12.30 -1.67 -7.38
CA SER A 37 13.02 -1.07 -6.25
C SER A 37 13.02 -1.98 -5.02
N VAL A 38 13.99 -1.81 -4.11
CA VAL A 38 14.07 -2.59 -2.85
C VAL A 38 12.79 -2.43 -2.04
N ARG A 39 12.23 -1.21 -1.98
CA ARG A 39 10.98 -0.93 -1.28
C ARG A 39 9.82 -1.71 -1.89
N ASP A 40 9.67 -1.68 -3.21
CA ASP A 40 8.58 -2.37 -3.91
C ASP A 40 8.68 -3.90 -3.77
N ARG A 41 9.90 -4.45 -3.81
CA ARG A 41 10.14 -5.87 -3.48
C ARG A 41 9.72 -6.19 -2.06
N ALA A 42 9.99 -5.31 -1.09
CA ALA A 42 9.57 -5.48 0.29
C ALA A 42 8.03 -5.44 0.44
N LEU A 43 7.33 -4.58 -0.31
CA LEU A 43 5.86 -4.56 -0.37
C LEU A 43 5.31 -5.93 -0.82
N LEU A 44 5.82 -6.46 -1.94
CA LEU A 44 5.40 -7.79 -2.44
C LEU A 44 5.76 -8.92 -1.47
N ALA A 45 6.93 -8.85 -0.84
CA ALA A 45 7.34 -9.82 0.16
C ALA A 45 6.40 -9.87 1.36
N LEU A 46 5.90 -8.71 1.80
CA LEU A 46 4.93 -8.62 2.89
C LEU A 46 3.57 -9.23 2.52
N GLU A 47 3.13 -9.05 1.27
CA GLU A 47 1.88 -9.63 0.74
C GLU A 47 1.93 -11.15 0.56
N ARG A 48 3.11 -11.75 0.45
CA ARG A 48 3.25 -13.22 0.39
C ARG A 48 3.01 -13.89 1.74
N ARG A 49 3.14 -13.16 2.84
CA ARG A 49 2.99 -13.72 4.19
C ARG A 49 1.52 -13.97 4.51
N SER A 50 1.27 -15.00 5.31
CA SER A 50 -0.05 -15.22 5.90
C SER A 50 -0.20 -14.36 7.14
N TRP A 51 -1.31 -13.65 7.26
CA TRP A 51 -1.58 -12.73 8.35
C TRP A 51 -2.81 -13.21 9.13
N PRO A 52 -2.75 -13.30 10.47
CA PRO A 52 -3.90 -13.71 11.28
C PRO A 52 -5.04 -12.67 11.26
N GLY A 53 -4.74 -11.42 10.88
CA GLY A 53 -5.72 -10.35 10.71
C GLY A 53 -5.09 -9.05 10.22
N PRO A 54 -5.93 -8.04 9.85
CA PRO A 54 -5.44 -6.77 9.32
C PRO A 54 -4.54 -6.02 10.31
N GLY A 55 -4.87 -6.02 11.61
CA GLY A 55 -4.06 -5.32 12.61
C GLY A 55 -2.64 -5.87 12.78
N ALA A 56 -2.44 -7.19 12.65
CA ALA A 56 -1.10 -7.81 12.71
C ALA A 56 -0.24 -7.40 11.51
N LYS A 57 -0.86 -7.35 10.32
CA LYS A 57 -0.21 -6.87 9.11
C LYS A 57 0.16 -5.40 9.23
N GLU A 58 -0.76 -4.55 9.66
CA GLU A 58 -0.55 -3.10 9.81
C GLU A 58 0.52 -2.75 10.84
N ARG A 59 0.63 -3.53 11.91
CA ARG A 59 1.75 -3.41 12.86
C ARG A 59 3.08 -3.69 12.17
N THR A 60 3.18 -4.81 11.45
CA THR A 60 4.40 -5.18 10.72
C THR A 60 4.75 -4.18 9.62
N ILE A 61 3.75 -3.63 8.91
CA ILE A 61 3.97 -2.55 7.92
C ILE A 61 4.69 -1.38 8.59
N ARG A 62 4.22 -0.95 9.76
CA ARG A 62 4.85 0.16 10.49
C ARG A 62 6.25 -0.18 10.99
N GLU A 63 6.43 -1.38 11.53
CA GLU A 63 7.70 -1.82 12.13
C GLU A 63 8.79 -2.11 11.08
N GLU A 64 8.48 -2.79 9.98
CA GLU A 64 9.47 -3.18 8.97
C GLU A 64 9.68 -2.15 7.86
N LEU A 65 8.62 -1.42 7.47
CA LEU A 65 8.70 -0.49 6.33
C LEU A 65 8.73 0.97 6.76
N GLY A 66 8.43 1.28 8.02
CA GLY A 66 8.42 2.65 8.55
C GLY A 66 7.37 3.56 7.91
N ILE A 67 6.34 3.00 7.28
CA ILE A 67 5.27 3.75 6.60
C ILE A 67 3.91 3.45 7.22
N SER A 68 2.97 4.38 7.05
CA SER A 68 1.59 4.17 7.49
C SER A 68 0.89 3.10 6.64
N PRO A 69 -0.10 2.37 7.19
CA PRO A 69 -0.92 1.44 6.42
C PRO A 69 -1.58 2.06 5.18
N VAL A 70 -2.03 3.32 5.30
CA VAL A 70 -2.63 4.06 4.19
C VAL A 70 -1.61 4.23 3.06
N ARG A 71 -0.40 4.70 3.36
CA ARG A 71 0.68 4.86 2.37
C ARG A 71 1.08 3.52 1.75
N TYR A 72 1.13 2.46 2.56
CA TYR A 72 1.40 1.11 2.09
C TYR A 72 0.42 0.67 0.99
N TYR A 73 -0.90 0.79 1.24
CA TYR A 73 -1.89 0.36 0.26
C TYR A 73 -1.92 1.26 -0.98
N GLN A 74 -1.61 2.55 -0.85
CA GLN A 74 -1.45 3.44 -2.01
C GLN A 74 -0.30 2.98 -2.91
N LEU A 75 0.88 2.74 -2.32
CA LEU A 75 2.05 2.24 -3.05
C LEU A 75 1.77 0.88 -3.67
N LEU A 76 1.14 -0.03 -2.92
CA LEU A 76 0.79 -1.35 -3.42
C LEU A 76 -0.18 -1.27 -4.61
N ASN A 77 -1.17 -0.38 -4.58
CA ASN A 77 -2.12 -0.21 -5.68
C ASN A 77 -1.46 0.31 -6.96
N ALA A 78 -0.43 1.15 -6.85
CA ALA A 78 0.37 1.58 -8.00
C ALA A 78 1.28 0.45 -8.48
N LEU A 79 1.93 -0.24 -7.54
CA LEU A 79 2.87 -1.32 -7.81
C LEU A 79 2.23 -2.48 -8.57
N ILE A 80 0.98 -2.84 -8.24
CA ILE A 80 0.31 -3.92 -8.95
C ILE A 80 0.00 -3.58 -10.41
N GLU A 81 0.07 -2.33 -10.85
CA GLU A 81 -0.07 -1.96 -12.27
C GLU A 81 1.25 -2.02 -13.03
N ASP A 82 2.38 -2.08 -12.34
CA ASP A 82 3.72 -2.07 -12.94
C ASP A 82 4.08 -3.44 -13.56
N GLU A 83 4.50 -3.43 -14.82
CA GLU A 83 4.97 -4.63 -15.52
C GLU A 83 6.22 -5.24 -14.88
N ARG A 84 7.07 -4.42 -14.25
CA ARG A 84 8.25 -4.89 -13.51
C ARG A 84 7.85 -5.74 -12.31
N ALA A 85 6.74 -5.40 -11.65
CA ALA A 85 6.20 -6.20 -10.55
C ALA A 85 5.71 -7.57 -11.04
N LEU A 86 5.07 -7.63 -12.22
CA LEU A 86 4.66 -8.89 -12.85
C LEU A 86 5.87 -9.77 -13.21
N ARG A 87 6.96 -9.17 -13.70
CA ARG A 87 8.20 -9.90 -14.00
C ARG A 87 8.84 -10.51 -12.75
N VAL A 88 8.76 -9.82 -11.61
CA VAL A 88 9.35 -10.29 -10.34
C VAL A 88 8.45 -11.31 -9.62
N ASP A 89 7.14 -11.08 -9.53
CA ASP A 89 6.20 -11.95 -8.83
C ASP A 89 4.79 -11.89 -9.43
N ALA A 90 4.62 -12.52 -10.59
CA ALA A 90 3.35 -12.58 -11.30
C ALA A 90 2.21 -13.17 -10.45
N VAL A 91 2.48 -14.13 -9.56
CA VAL A 91 1.44 -14.81 -8.78
C VAL A 91 0.85 -13.86 -7.74
N THR A 92 1.70 -13.20 -6.96
CA THR A 92 1.26 -12.24 -5.94
C THR A 92 0.55 -11.06 -6.58
N VAL A 93 1.11 -10.51 -7.66
CA VAL A 93 0.54 -9.35 -8.36
C VAL A 93 -0.84 -9.67 -8.95
N ASN A 94 -0.99 -10.79 -9.67
CA ASN A 94 -2.28 -11.16 -10.26
C ASN A 94 -3.34 -11.46 -9.19
N ARG A 95 -2.95 -12.08 -8.06
CA ARG A 95 -3.86 -12.28 -6.93
C ARG A 95 -4.37 -10.95 -6.39
N LEU A 96 -3.48 -9.97 -6.19
CA LEU A 96 -3.83 -8.65 -5.69
C LEU A 96 -4.70 -7.86 -6.67
N ARG A 97 -4.42 -7.93 -7.98
CA ARG A 97 -5.28 -7.34 -9.03
C ARG A 97 -6.70 -7.87 -8.94
N ARG A 98 -6.87 -9.19 -8.89
CA ARG A 98 -8.20 -9.83 -8.74
C ARG A 98 -8.94 -9.37 -7.49
N VAL A 99 -8.25 -9.29 -6.35
CA VAL A 99 -8.85 -8.80 -5.09
C VAL A 99 -9.30 -7.35 -5.21
N ARG A 100 -8.52 -6.48 -5.87
CA ARG A 100 -8.88 -5.09 -6.10
C ARG A 100 -10.10 -4.98 -7.02
N ASP A 101 -10.12 -5.72 -8.12
CA ASP A 101 -11.18 -5.63 -9.11
C ASP A 101 -12.51 -6.16 -8.54
N ALA A 102 -12.46 -7.21 -7.72
CA ALA A 102 -13.63 -7.70 -6.96
C ALA A 102 -14.17 -6.67 -5.95
N ARG A 103 -13.32 -5.77 -5.42
CA ARG A 103 -13.77 -4.66 -4.56
C ARG A 103 -14.34 -3.50 -5.36
N ARG A 104 -13.92 -3.31 -6.61
CA ARG A 104 -14.44 -2.28 -7.50
C ARG A 104 -15.83 -2.64 -8.03
N GLY A 105 -16.05 -3.89 -8.44
CA GLY A 105 -17.35 -4.34 -8.96
C GLY A 105 -18.48 -4.49 -7.91
N ARG A 106 -18.19 -4.23 -6.62
CA ARG A 106 -19.19 -4.20 -5.54
C ARG A 106 -19.69 -2.80 -5.20
N ARG A 107 -19.18 -1.76 -5.86
CA ARG A 107 -19.67 -0.38 -5.76
C ARG A 107 -20.58 -0.08 -6.93
#